data_AF-A0A257P005-F1
#
_entry.id   AF-A0A257P005-F1
#
_cell.length_a   1.000
_cell.length_b   1.000
_cell.length_c   1.000
_cell.angle_alpha   90.00
_cell.angle_beta   90.00
_cell.angle_gamma   90.00
#
_symmetry.space_group_name_H-M   'P 1'
#
loop_
_entity.id
_entity.type
_entity.pdbx_description
1 polymer ?
#
loop_
_entity_poly.entity_id
_entity_poly.type
_entity_poly.pdbx_seq_one_letter_code
_entity_poly.pdbx_strand_id
1 'polypeptide(L)'
;MSQIPPSAEQPSPNTDDSAQQGRPLVAIIVAIAFLMEQLDATIVTTAIPDMARSLQVSAVQMSLAVSAYVLTLAVFIPLSGWCADRFGGRRVFVAALGLFTTGSVLCGLADSFPMLVAMRVLQGLGGAMMTPVGRLILLRSFPRSQLVRAMTYATLPAIIGPVIGPLLGGYLTTALSWRWIFYVNLPFGMLGMVLTARFIRDLDAPAP
;
A
#
# COMPACT_ATOMS: atom_id res chain seq x y z
N MET A 1 -70.46 1.67 17.83
CA MET A 1 -69.44 0.81 17.20
C MET A 1 -68.38 1.71 16.60
N SER A 2 -67.32 1.97 17.37
CA SER A 2 -66.17 2.80 16.95
C SER A 2 -65.17 1.89 16.24
N GLN A 3 -64.89 2.15 14.97
CA GLN A 3 -63.94 1.39 14.17
C GLN A 3 -62.51 1.76 14.59
N ILE A 4 -61.78 0.76 15.07
CA ILE A 4 -60.34 0.85 15.37
C ILE A 4 -59.59 0.84 14.03
N PRO A 5 -58.73 1.82 13.71
CA PRO A 5 -57.91 1.77 12.50
C PRO A 5 -56.85 0.66 12.63
N PRO A 6 -56.45 0.01 11.51
CA PRO A 6 -55.47 -1.06 11.53
C PRO A 6 -54.12 -0.54 12.02
N SER A 7 -53.53 -1.26 12.97
CA SER A 7 -52.20 -1.01 13.51
C SER A 7 -51.20 -0.93 12.36
N ALA A 8 -50.55 0.23 12.22
CA ALA A 8 -49.43 0.39 11.31
C ALA A 8 -48.35 -0.62 11.69
N GLU A 9 -48.05 -1.55 10.77
CA GLU A 9 -46.87 -2.41 10.84
C GLU A 9 -45.64 -1.51 11.02
N GLN A 10 -45.04 -1.59 12.22
CA GLN A 10 -43.76 -0.96 12.48
C GLN A 10 -42.70 -1.66 11.61
N PRO A 11 -41.86 -0.93 10.86
CA PRO A 11 -40.77 -1.54 10.12
C PRO A 11 -39.81 -2.21 11.11
N SER A 12 -39.57 -3.51 10.90
CA SER A 12 -38.65 -4.30 11.72
C SER A 12 -37.24 -3.66 11.72
N PRO A 13 -36.58 -3.54 12.89
CA PRO A 13 -35.25 -2.95 12.96
C PRO A 13 -34.20 -3.90 12.35
N ASN A 14 -33.65 -3.48 11.21
CA ASN A 14 -32.30 -3.74 10.70
C ASN A 14 -31.64 -5.09 11.06
N THR A 15 -31.91 -6.12 10.27
CA THR A 15 -31.04 -7.31 10.18
C THR A 15 -30.09 -7.28 8.98
N ASP A 16 -30.26 -6.33 8.05
CA ASP A 16 -29.47 -6.22 6.82
C ASP A 16 -28.28 -5.23 6.88
N ASP A 17 -28.17 -4.46 7.97
CA ASP A 17 -27.13 -3.42 8.14
C ASP A 17 -25.73 -4.02 8.45
N SER A 18 -25.70 -5.31 8.82
CA SER A 18 -24.47 -6.05 9.12
C SER A 18 -23.72 -6.53 7.86
N ALA A 19 -24.42 -6.66 6.73
CA ALA A 19 -23.84 -7.07 5.44
C ALA A 19 -23.30 -5.88 4.63
N GLN A 20 -23.73 -4.65 4.94
CA GLN A 20 -23.42 -3.43 4.19
C GLN A 20 -22.39 -2.49 4.85
N GLN A 21 -21.96 -2.80 6.08
CA GLN A 21 -20.78 -2.16 6.68
C GLN A 21 -19.52 -2.70 5.99
N GLY A 22 -19.08 -2.00 4.93
CA GLY A 22 -17.76 -2.18 4.36
C GLY A 22 -16.73 -2.16 5.50
N ARG A 23 -16.11 -3.32 5.75
CA ARG A 23 -15.33 -3.54 6.97
C ARG A 23 -14.25 -2.45 7.05
N PRO A 24 -14.23 -1.60 8.09
CA PRO A 24 -13.23 -0.52 8.21
C PRO A 24 -11.80 -1.06 8.12
N LEU A 25 -11.60 -2.34 8.45
CA LEU A 25 -10.38 -3.10 8.24
C LEU A 25 -9.84 -3.06 6.80
N VAL A 26 -10.69 -3.12 5.75
CA VAL A 26 -10.21 -3.07 4.35
C VAL A 26 -9.60 -1.71 4.03
N ALA A 27 -10.22 -0.63 4.50
CA ALA A 27 -9.67 0.73 4.37
C ALA A 27 -8.32 0.85 5.09
N ILE A 28 -8.19 0.28 6.29
CA ILE A 28 -6.94 0.28 7.07
C ILE A 28 -5.84 -0.52 6.35
N ILE A 29 -6.17 -1.69 5.79
CA ILE A 29 -5.21 -2.51 5.03
C ILE A 29 -4.62 -1.73 3.85
N VAL A 30 -5.49 -1.08 3.07
CA VAL A 30 -5.06 -0.27 1.93
C VAL A 30 -4.31 0.98 2.41
N ALA A 31 -4.71 1.57 3.54
CA ALA A 31 -3.99 2.68 4.16
C ALA A 31 -2.55 2.33 4.52
N ILE A 32 -2.32 1.13 5.07
CA ILE A 32 -0.97 0.64 5.40
C ILE A 32 -0.11 0.57 4.14
N ALA A 33 -0.64 0.05 3.03
CA ALA A 33 0.09 -0.04 1.77
C ALA A 33 0.45 1.35 1.21
N PHE A 34 -0.49 2.30 1.24
CA PHE A 34 -0.22 3.66 0.74
C PHE A 34 0.74 4.42 1.64
N LEU A 35 0.61 4.27 2.97
CA LEU A 35 1.55 4.83 3.93
C LEU A 35 2.95 4.28 3.69
N MET A 36 3.08 2.96 3.53
CA MET A 36 4.35 2.29 3.27
C MET A 36 5.01 2.81 1.99
N GLU A 37 4.25 2.97 0.90
CA GLU A 37 4.76 3.51 -0.37
C GLU A 37 5.21 4.97 -0.25
N GLN A 38 4.40 5.82 0.39
CA GLN A 38 4.73 7.23 0.60
C GLN A 38 5.91 7.43 1.56
N LEU A 39 6.02 6.58 2.58
CA LEU A 39 7.12 6.59 3.53
C LEU A 39 8.43 6.16 2.85
N ASP A 40 8.43 5.09 2.04
CA ASP A 40 9.62 4.65 1.30
C ASP A 40 10.17 5.74 0.38
N ALA A 41 9.29 6.38 -0.41
CA ALA A 41 9.68 7.43 -1.34
C ALA A 41 10.33 8.64 -0.62
N THR A 42 9.89 8.95 0.59
CA THR A 42 10.33 10.13 1.34
C THR A 42 11.55 9.86 2.20
N ILE A 43 11.61 8.71 2.88
CA ILE A 43 12.78 8.33 3.66
C ILE A 43 14.01 8.19 2.74
N VAL A 44 13.88 7.49 1.60
CA VAL A 44 15.01 7.25 0.69
C VAL A 44 15.62 8.55 0.17
N THR A 45 14.78 9.54 -0.17
CA THR A 45 15.28 10.82 -0.70
C THR A 45 16.12 11.58 0.32
N THR A 46 15.79 11.49 1.62
CA THR A 46 16.60 12.11 2.68
C THR A 46 17.91 11.37 2.96
N ALA A 47 17.97 10.07 2.66
CA ALA A 47 19.15 9.24 2.87
C ALA A 47 20.16 9.27 1.71
N ILE A 48 19.83 9.91 0.58
CA ILE A 48 20.68 9.96 -0.63
C ILE A 48 22.14 10.30 -0.33
N PRO A 49 22.47 11.35 0.45
CA PRO A 49 23.88 11.70 0.71
C PRO A 49 24.64 10.59 1.44
N ASP A 50 24.00 9.93 2.41
CA ASP A 50 24.60 8.85 3.19
C ASP A 50 24.78 7.57 2.37
N MET A 51 23.77 7.21 1.57
CA MET A 51 23.83 6.09 0.64
C MET A 51 24.96 6.29 -0.38
N ALA A 52 25.07 7.50 -0.94
CA ALA A 52 26.10 7.87 -1.91
C ALA A 52 27.51 7.73 -1.32
N ARG A 53 27.72 8.25 -0.11
CA ARG A 53 28.98 8.08 0.63
C ARG A 53 29.31 6.62 0.91
N SER A 54 28.33 5.84 1.37
CA SER A 54 28.53 4.42 1.70
C SER A 54 28.84 3.55 0.48
N LEU A 55 28.27 3.87 -0.68
CA LEU A 55 28.46 3.09 -1.92
C LEU A 55 29.52 3.71 -2.85
N GLN A 56 30.23 4.75 -2.38
CA GLN A 56 31.32 5.42 -3.11
C GLN A 56 30.89 5.93 -4.49
N VAL A 57 29.68 6.48 -4.59
CA VAL A 57 29.13 7.11 -5.79
C VAL A 57 28.75 8.56 -5.53
N SER A 58 28.57 9.35 -6.59
CA SER A 58 28.05 10.71 -6.44
C SER A 58 26.57 10.71 -6.03
N ALA A 59 26.12 11.77 -5.34
CA ALA A 59 24.71 11.94 -5.00
C ALA A 59 23.81 12.01 -6.26
N VAL A 60 24.33 12.58 -7.35
CA VAL A 60 23.62 12.63 -8.64
C VAL A 60 23.40 11.22 -9.21
N GLN A 61 24.41 10.35 -9.16
CA GLN A 61 24.25 8.94 -9.52
C GLN A 61 23.28 8.24 -8.58
N MET A 62 23.34 8.51 -7.27
CA MET A 62 22.42 7.92 -6.31
C MET A 62 20.94 8.26 -6.60
N SER A 63 20.65 9.46 -7.10
CA SER A 63 19.30 9.83 -7.55
C SER A 63 18.76 8.91 -8.65
N LEU A 64 19.61 8.26 -9.46
CA LEU A 64 19.16 7.28 -10.45
C LEU A 64 18.46 6.07 -9.79
N ALA A 65 18.84 5.68 -8.56
CA ALA A 65 18.15 4.60 -7.85
C ALA A 65 16.71 5.00 -7.47
N VAL A 66 16.47 6.28 -7.19
CA VAL A 66 15.12 6.83 -6.99
C VAL A 66 14.37 6.91 -8.32
N SER A 67 15.02 7.42 -9.37
CA SER A 67 14.42 7.50 -10.70
C SER A 67 14.06 6.14 -11.26
N ALA A 68 14.89 5.11 -11.07
CA ALA A 68 14.63 3.74 -11.52
C ALA A 68 13.37 3.16 -10.85
N TYR A 69 13.19 3.40 -9.55
CA TYR A 69 11.97 3.03 -8.83
C TYR A 69 10.74 3.71 -9.43
N VAL A 70 10.76 5.05 -9.57
CA VAL A 70 9.63 5.82 -10.12
C VAL A 70 9.34 5.44 -11.57
N LEU A 71 10.37 5.23 -12.39
CA LEU A 71 10.22 4.77 -13.77
C LEU A 71 9.55 3.40 -13.82
N THR A 72 9.93 2.49 -12.92
CA THR A 72 9.28 1.18 -12.81
C THR A 72 7.81 1.32 -12.44
N LEU A 73 7.47 2.17 -11.47
CA LEU A 73 6.07 2.47 -11.16
C LEU A 73 5.33 2.95 -12.42
N ALA A 74 5.87 3.97 -13.11
CA ALA A 74 5.23 4.56 -14.27
C ALA A 74 4.97 3.54 -15.40
N VAL A 75 5.92 2.64 -15.66
CA VAL A 75 5.81 1.63 -16.72
C VAL A 75 4.83 0.51 -16.35
N PHE A 76 4.78 0.10 -15.08
CA PHE A 76 4.04 -1.09 -14.65
C PHE A 76 2.67 -0.80 -14.03
N ILE A 77 2.37 0.44 -13.62
CA ILE A 77 1.03 0.83 -13.14
C ILE A 77 -0.08 0.47 -14.14
N PRO A 78 0.04 0.72 -15.46
CA PRO A 78 -1.01 0.35 -16.42
C PRO A 78 -1.31 -1.16 -16.45
N LEU A 79 -0.30 -2.00 -16.21
CA LEU A 79 -0.44 -3.46 -16.20
C LEU A 79 -1.21 -3.97 -14.98
N SER A 80 -1.21 -3.22 -13.88
CA SER A 80 -1.81 -3.62 -12.61
C SER A 80 -3.31 -3.95 -12.71
N GLY A 81 -4.07 -3.20 -13.52
CA GLY A 81 -5.51 -3.41 -13.72
C GLY A 81 -5.79 -4.76 -14.39
N TRP A 82 -5.09 -5.04 -15.50
CA TRP A 82 -5.19 -6.33 -16.19
C TRP A 82 -4.78 -7.50 -15.28
N CYS A 83 -3.71 -7.35 -14.51
CA CYS A 83 -3.29 -8.37 -13.55
C CYS A 83 -4.37 -8.63 -12.49
N ALA A 84 -4.96 -7.57 -11.93
CA ALA A 84 -6.00 -7.69 -10.91
C ALA A 84 -7.30 -8.30 -11.44
N ASP A 85 -7.66 -8.02 -12.69
CA ASP A 85 -8.83 -8.61 -13.35
C ASP A 85 -8.59 -10.08 -13.71
N ARG A 86 -7.36 -10.45 -14.11
CA ARG A 86 -7.04 -11.83 -14.50
C ARG A 86 -6.73 -12.77 -13.33
N PHE A 87 -5.97 -12.31 -12.34
CA PHE A 87 -5.48 -13.15 -11.24
C PHE A 87 -6.23 -12.92 -9.92
N GLY A 88 -7.16 -11.97 -9.89
CA GLY A 88 -7.93 -11.59 -8.70
C GLY A 88 -7.21 -10.51 -7.88
N GLY A 89 -7.96 -9.48 -7.47
CA GLY A 89 -7.40 -8.28 -6.81
C GLY A 89 -6.68 -8.60 -5.50
N ARG A 90 -7.20 -9.53 -4.69
CA ARG A 90 -6.57 -9.92 -3.42
C ARG A 90 -5.21 -10.59 -3.64
N ARG A 91 -5.12 -11.56 -4.55
CA ARG A 91 -3.89 -12.32 -4.81
C ARG A 91 -2.80 -11.41 -5.34
N VAL A 92 -3.16 -10.53 -6.27
CA VAL A 92 -2.23 -9.52 -6.81
C VAL A 92 -1.78 -8.56 -5.72
N PHE A 93 -2.68 -8.10 -4.83
CA PHE A 93 -2.30 -7.18 -3.76
C PHE A 93 -1.37 -7.82 -2.72
N VAL A 94 -1.61 -9.07 -2.31
CA VAL A 94 -0.69 -9.81 -1.42
C VAL A 94 0.67 -10.03 -2.10
N ALA A 95 0.67 -10.43 -3.37
CA ALA A 95 1.90 -10.62 -4.13
C ALA A 95 2.69 -9.31 -4.28
N ALA A 96 1.99 -8.20 -4.52
CA ALA A 96 2.58 -6.86 -4.61
C ALA A 96 3.25 -6.44 -3.29
N LEU A 97 2.56 -6.63 -2.16
CA LEU A 97 3.12 -6.39 -0.82
C LEU A 97 4.35 -7.27 -0.55
N GLY A 98 4.27 -8.55 -0.90
CA GLY A 98 5.39 -9.48 -0.75
C GLY A 98 6.60 -9.09 -1.60
N LEU A 99 6.36 -8.71 -2.86
CA LEU A 99 7.40 -8.28 -3.79
C LEU A 99 8.06 -6.98 -3.34
N PHE A 100 7.26 -6.00 -2.91
CA PHE A 100 7.77 -4.75 -2.35
C PHE A 100 8.59 -5.00 -1.09
N THR A 101 8.08 -5.81 -0.16
CA THR A 101 8.76 -6.10 1.11
C THR A 101 10.09 -6.82 0.86
N THR A 102 10.09 -7.83 -0.02
CA THR A 102 11.30 -8.57 -0.40
C THR A 102 12.29 -7.65 -1.10
N GLY A 103 11.84 -6.81 -2.03
CA GLY A 103 12.66 -5.79 -2.67
C GLY A 103 13.29 -4.83 -1.66
N SER A 104 12.53 -4.42 -0.63
CA SER A 104 13.04 -3.58 0.46
C SER A 104 14.16 -4.30 1.24
N VAL A 105 13.96 -5.56 1.61
CA VAL A 105 15.02 -6.36 2.27
C VAL A 105 16.28 -6.39 1.41
N LEU A 106 16.14 -6.68 0.12
CA LEU A 106 17.26 -6.77 -0.81
C LEU A 106 17.96 -5.43 -1.03
N CYS A 107 17.24 -4.30 -1.00
CA CYS A 107 17.82 -2.95 -1.00
C CYS A 107 18.67 -2.70 0.27
N GLY A 108 18.18 -3.12 1.44
CA GLY A 108 18.93 -3.03 2.70
C GLY A 108 20.19 -3.91 2.74
N LEU A 109 20.22 -4.97 1.94
CA LEU A 109 21.37 -5.88 1.77
C LEU A 109 22.28 -5.49 0.61
N ALA A 110 21.99 -4.41 -0.11
CA ALA A 110 22.77 -4.04 -1.29
C ALA A 110 24.15 -3.51 -0.92
N ASP A 111 25.19 -4.14 -1.45
CA ASP A 111 26.60 -3.77 -1.22
C ASP A 111 27.23 -2.99 -2.38
N SER A 112 26.49 -2.80 -3.48
CA SER A 112 26.93 -2.00 -4.63
C SER A 112 25.79 -1.16 -5.20
N PHE A 113 26.14 -0.05 -5.83
CA PHE A 113 25.16 0.83 -6.46
C PHE A 113 24.33 0.15 -7.57
N PRO A 114 24.92 -0.63 -8.52
CA PRO A 114 24.12 -1.35 -9.52
C PRO A 114 23.17 -2.38 -8.91
N MET A 115 23.60 -3.08 -7.85
CA MET A 115 22.74 -4.01 -7.11
C MET A 115 21.56 -3.26 -6.48
N LEU A 116 21.81 -2.12 -5.82
CA LEU A 116 20.75 -1.29 -5.24
C LEU A 116 19.75 -0.84 -6.31
N VAL A 117 20.21 -0.39 -7.48
CA VAL A 117 19.32 0.00 -8.59
C VAL A 117 18.45 -1.18 -9.05
N ALA A 118 19.03 -2.36 -9.22
CA ALA A 118 18.28 -3.56 -9.61
C ALA A 118 17.23 -3.95 -8.55
N MET A 119 17.57 -3.88 -7.26
CA MET A 119 16.62 -4.15 -6.17
C MET A 119 15.53 -3.09 -6.07
N ARG A 120 15.83 -1.82 -6.38
CA ARG A 120 14.84 -0.74 -6.47
C ARG A 120 13.85 -0.94 -7.61
N VAL A 121 14.30 -1.47 -8.75
CA VAL A 121 13.40 -1.88 -9.84
C VAL A 121 12.49 -3.01 -9.37
N LEU A 122 13.05 -4.05 -8.72
CA LEU A 122 12.24 -5.15 -8.18
C LEU A 122 11.21 -4.66 -7.15
N GLN A 123 11.61 -3.76 -6.25
CA GLN A 123 10.72 -3.13 -5.28
C GLN A 123 9.63 -2.29 -5.98
N GLY A 124 10.01 -1.55 -7.02
CA GLY A 124 9.11 -0.75 -7.85
C GLY A 124 8.04 -1.59 -8.54
N LEU A 125 8.33 -2.81 -8.98
CA LEU A 125 7.32 -3.72 -9.52
C LEU A 125 6.23 -4.03 -8.49
N GLY A 126 6.59 -4.24 -7.23
CA GLY A 126 5.64 -4.41 -6.13
C GLY A 126 4.80 -3.14 -5.92
N GLY A 127 5.46 -1.98 -5.83
CA GLY A 127 4.79 -0.69 -5.62
C GLY A 127 3.79 -0.35 -6.72
N ALA A 128 4.13 -0.67 -7.97
CA ALA A 128 3.31 -0.40 -9.15
C ALA A 128 1.93 -1.07 -9.08
N MET A 129 1.82 -2.17 -8.33
CA MET A 129 0.58 -2.90 -8.14
C MET A 129 -0.12 -2.53 -6.82
N MET A 130 0.61 -2.13 -5.78
CA MET A 130 0.03 -1.83 -4.46
C MET A 130 -1.03 -0.73 -4.51
N THR A 131 -0.70 0.44 -5.05
CA THR A 131 -1.63 1.58 -5.11
C THR A 131 -2.88 1.31 -5.96
N PRO A 132 -2.77 0.97 -7.26
CA PRO A 132 -3.95 0.80 -8.11
C PRO A 132 -4.82 -0.39 -7.69
N VAL A 133 -4.23 -1.52 -7.33
CA VAL A 133 -4.98 -2.70 -6.88
C VAL A 133 -5.60 -2.45 -5.50
N GLY A 134 -4.93 -1.74 -4.61
CA GLY A 134 -5.50 -1.29 -3.33
C GLY A 134 -6.73 -0.41 -3.54
N ARG A 135 -6.68 0.56 -4.47
CA ARG A 135 -7.85 1.37 -4.85
C ARG A 135 -8.98 0.51 -5.44
N LEU A 136 -8.64 -0.45 -6.28
CA LEU A 136 -9.62 -1.38 -6.86
C LEU A 136 -10.32 -2.23 -5.78
N ILE A 137 -9.57 -2.70 -4.77
CA ILE A 137 -10.13 -3.44 -3.63
C ILE A 137 -11.12 -2.55 -2.86
N LEU A 138 -10.79 -1.28 -2.61
CA LEU A 138 -11.74 -0.34 -1.96
C LEU A 138 -12.99 -0.13 -2.81
N LEU A 139 -12.83 0.07 -4.12
CA LEU A 139 -13.94 0.24 -5.06
C LEU A 139 -14.89 -0.95 -5.05
N ARG A 140 -14.36 -2.18 -4.94
CA ARG A 140 -15.16 -3.41 -4.92
C ARG A 140 -15.72 -3.74 -3.53
N SER A 141 -15.15 -3.18 -2.46
CA SER A 141 -15.52 -3.54 -1.07
C SER A 141 -16.51 -2.56 -0.42
N PHE A 142 -16.70 -1.36 -0.98
CA PHE A 142 -17.56 -0.33 -0.39
C PHE A 142 -18.66 0.13 -1.37
N PRO A 143 -19.88 0.42 -0.89
CA PRO A 143 -20.91 1.04 -1.72
C PRO A 143 -20.51 2.46 -2.13
N ARG A 144 -21.02 2.95 -3.27
CA ARG A 144 -20.66 4.27 -3.83
C ARG A 144 -20.86 5.43 -2.84
N SER A 145 -21.86 5.35 -1.97
CA SER A 145 -22.13 6.36 -0.93
C SER A 145 -21.03 6.46 0.15
N GLN A 146 -20.31 5.36 0.40
CA GLN A 146 -19.26 5.29 1.42
C GLN A 146 -17.85 5.30 0.82
N LEU A 147 -17.73 5.12 -0.49
CA LEU A 147 -16.45 5.02 -1.20
C LEU A 147 -15.56 6.24 -0.98
N VAL A 148 -16.13 7.45 -1.04
CA VAL A 148 -15.37 8.69 -0.78
C VAL A 148 -14.76 8.65 0.61
N ARG A 149 -15.54 8.29 1.62
CA ARG A 149 -15.08 8.17 3.01
C ARG A 149 -14.02 7.08 3.17
N ALA A 150 -14.18 5.93 2.52
CA ALA A 150 -13.20 4.84 2.54
C ALA A 150 -11.86 5.27 1.89
N MET A 151 -11.91 5.95 0.74
CA MET A 151 -10.73 6.50 0.07
C MET A 151 -10.03 7.56 0.93
N THR A 152 -10.80 8.42 1.62
CA THR A 152 -10.25 9.38 2.58
C THR A 152 -9.51 8.67 3.72
N TYR A 153 -10.11 7.63 4.33
CA TYR A 153 -9.45 6.85 5.37
C TYR A 153 -8.19 6.12 4.89
N ALA A 154 -8.15 5.69 3.63
CA ALA A 154 -6.95 5.09 3.05
C ALA A 154 -5.85 6.12 2.77
N THR A 155 -6.23 7.32 2.33
CA THR A 155 -5.27 8.35 1.90
C THR A 155 -4.75 9.19 3.05
N LEU A 156 -5.54 9.41 4.11
CA LEU A 156 -5.14 10.23 5.25
C LEU A 156 -3.83 9.75 5.89
N PRO A 157 -3.66 8.46 6.24
CA PRO A 157 -2.39 7.95 6.75
C PRO A 157 -1.25 8.11 5.74
N ALA A 158 -1.53 7.95 4.44
CA ALA A 158 -0.52 8.11 3.40
C ALA A 158 0.10 9.52 3.36
N ILE A 159 -0.67 10.55 3.71
CA ILE A 159 -0.19 11.94 3.82
C ILE A 159 0.74 12.14 5.02
N ILE A 160 0.66 11.29 6.04
CA ILE A 160 1.57 11.33 7.19
C ILE A 160 2.98 10.88 6.77
N GLY A 161 3.07 9.97 5.78
CA GLY A 161 4.34 9.44 5.25
C GLY A 161 5.37 10.53 4.94
N PRO A 162 5.08 11.51 4.07
CA PRO A 162 6.00 12.59 3.74
C PRO A 162 6.35 13.55 4.89
N VAL A 163 5.53 13.63 5.93
CA VAL A 163 5.81 14.47 7.11
C VAL A 163 6.80 13.77 8.04
N ILE A 164 6.57 12.48 8.31
CA ILE A 164 7.42 11.69 9.20
C ILE A 164 8.68 11.20 8.49
N GLY A 165 8.61 10.96 7.18
CA GLY A 165 9.68 10.39 6.37
C GLY A 165 11.03 11.07 6.54
N PRO A 166 11.15 12.40 6.36
CA PRO A 166 12.41 13.11 6.56
C PRO A 166 12.98 13.02 7.99
N LEU A 167 12.11 13.08 9.00
CA LEU A 167 12.51 12.98 10.41
C LEU A 167 13.04 11.58 10.71
N LEU A 168 12.30 10.56 10.29
CA LEU A 168 12.65 9.16 10.52
C LEU A 168 13.88 8.76 9.70
N GLY A 169 13.98 9.21 8.46
CA GLY A 169 15.11 8.96 7.58
C GLY A 169 16.39 9.58 8.08
N GLY A 170 16.36 10.87 8.43
CA GLY A 170 17.50 11.56 9.04
C GLY A 170 17.94 10.91 10.35
N TYR A 171 16.99 10.52 11.22
CA TYR A 171 17.31 9.84 12.46
C TYR A 171 17.96 8.46 12.21
N LEU A 172 17.40 7.64 11.33
CA LEU A 172 17.89 6.29 11.05
C LEU A 172 19.26 6.28 10.36
N THR A 173 19.51 7.22 9.44
CA THR A 173 20.80 7.33 8.76
C THR A 173 21.89 7.81 9.71
N THR A 174 21.58 8.76 10.59
CA THR A 174 22.56 9.32 11.54
C THR A 174 22.84 8.42 12.74
N ALA A 175 21.82 7.78 13.32
CA ALA A 175 21.96 6.96 14.53
C ALA A 175 22.35 5.50 14.23
N LEU A 176 22.00 4.99 13.05
CA LEU A 176 22.24 3.60 12.67
C LEU A 176 22.99 3.52 11.34
N SER A 177 22.26 3.23 10.26
CA SER A 177 22.80 3.09 8.90
C SER A 177 21.66 3.36 7.93
N TRP A 178 21.98 3.89 6.75
CA TRP A 178 21.01 4.05 5.67
C TRP A 178 20.27 2.76 5.34
N ARG A 179 20.86 1.57 5.56
CA ARG A 179 20.19 0.28 5.31
C ARG A 179 18.87 0.12 6.07
N TRP A 180 18.78 0.69 7.27
CA TRP A 180 17.58 0.61 8.11
C TRP A 180 16.36 1.31 7.52
N ILE A 181 16.56 2.27 6.61
CA ILE A 181 15.45 2.93 5.93
C ILE A 181 14.58 1.95 5.15
N PHE A 182 15.19 0.90 4.61
CA PHE A 182 14.47 -0.15 3.89
C PHE A 182 13.82 -1.15 4.86
N TYR A 183 14.47 -1.44 5.99
CA TYR A 183 13.92 -2.34 6.99
C TYR A 183 12.68 -1.81 7.71
N VAL A 184 12.48 -0.48 7.75
CA VAL A 184 11.25 0.15 8.27
C VAL A 184 10.00 -0.35 7.55
N ASN A 185 10.11 -0.73 6.26
CA ASN A 185 8.97 -1.21 5.49
C ASN A 185 8.50 -2.62 5.89
N LEU A 186 9.38 -3.46 6.44
CA LEU A 186 9.08 -4.86 6.78
C LEU A 186 7.86 -5.03 7.70
N PRO A 187 7.75 -4.32 8.84
CA PRO A 187 6.56 -4.46 9.70
C PRO A 187 5.26 -4.09 8.97
N PHE A 188 5.27 -3.03 8.15
CA PHE A 188 4.10 -2.62 7.38
C PHE A 188 3.72 -3.64 6.31
N GLY A 189 4.72 -4.16 5.57
CA GLY A 189 4.53 -5.18 4.56
C GLY A 189 3.97 -6.47 5.13
N MET A 190 4.56 -6.97 6.23
CA MET A 190 4.08 -8.17 6.92
C MET A 190 2.67 -7.98 7.47
N LEU A 191 2.39 -6.85 8.11
CA LEU A 191 1.06 -6.54 8.63
C LEU A 191 0.03 -6.47 7.49
N GLY A 192 0.33 -5.76 6.40
CA GLY A 192 -0.52 -5.67 5.23
C GLY A 192 -0.81 -7.03 4.60
N MET A 193 0.21 -7.90 4.46
CA MET A 193 0.05 -9.26 3.91
C MET A 193 -0.84 -10.12 4.80
N VAL A 194 -0.57 -10.16 6.11
CA VAL A 194 -1.34 -10.97 7.08
C VAL A 194 -2.80 -10.50 7.14
N LEU A 195 -3.03 -9.19 7.20
CA LEU A 195 -4.37 -8.64 7.26
C LEU A 195 -5.14 -8.87 5.94
N THR A 196 -4.49 -8.69 4.78
CA THR A 196 -5.11 -8.99 3.49
C THR A 196 -5.48 -10.46 3.38
N ALA A 197 -4.56 -11.36 3.75
CA ALA A 197 -4.79 -12.79 3.69
C ALA A 197 -5.95 -13.23 4.59
N ARG A 198 -6.12 -12.62 5.76
CA ARG A 198 -7.19 -12.97 6.71
C ARG A 198 -8.54 -12.31 6.44
N PHE A 199 -8.56 -11.04 6.06
CA PHE A 199 -9.78 -10.22 6.11
C PHE A 199 -10.39 -9.91 4.75
N ILE A 200 -9.57 -9.87 3.69
CA ILE A 200 -10.05 -9.73 2.32
C ILE A 200 -10.32 -11.15 1.81
N ARG A 201 -11.60 -11.53 1.72
CA ARG A 201 -12.00 -12.78 1.06
C ARG A 201 -11.87 -12.59 -0.45
N ASP A 202 -11.53 -13.66 -1.18
CA ASP A 202 -11.58 -13.65 -2.65
C ASP A 202 -13.01 -13.21 -3.03
N LEU A 203 -13.15 -12.00 -3.58
CA LEU A 203 -14.42 -11.49 -4.14
C LEU A 203 -14.70 -12.13 -5.52
N ASP A 204 -14.01 -13.23 -5.82
CA ASP A 204 -14.01 -13.89 -7.12
C ASP A 204 -15.07 -14.99 -7.12
N ALA A 205 -16.34 -14.57 -7.23
CA ALA A 205 -17.33 -15.34 -7.97
C ALA A 205 -17.95 -14.37 -9.00
N PRO A 206 -17.73 -14.56 -10.31
CA PRO A 206 -18.59 -13.94 -11.30
C PRO A 206 -20.03 -14.34 -10.97
N ALA A 207 -20.93 -13.37 -10.84
CA ALA A 207 -22.35 -13.69 -10.76
C ALA A 207 -22.74 -14.47 -12.05
N PRO A 208 -23.46 -15.60 -11.91
CA PRO A 208 -23.92 -16.38 -13.07
C PRO A 208 -24.89 -15.59 -13.96
#